data_AF-A0A940D883-F1
#
_entry.id   AF-A0A940D883-F1
#
_cell.length_a   1.000
_cell.length_b   1.000
_cell.length_c   1.000
_cell.angle_alpha   90.00
_cell.angle_beta   90.00
_cell.angle_gamma   90.00
#
_symmetry.space_group_name_H-M   'P 1'
#
loop_
_entity.id
_entity.type
_entity.pdbx_description
1 polymer ?
#
loop_
_entity_poly.entity_id
_entity_poly.type
_entity_poly.pdbx_seq_one_letter_code
_entity_poly.pdbx_strand_id
1 'polypeptide(L)'
;METVPTHKKFAIIHEMAGNHISIQELCKIAGVSRSGYYNWVKRQKHPSQKQLEDEQLKKKNEECHKKLKGIYGYRRVKVWLKRKYKLNINHKRIQRLMKEMGIRAVIGRNGLIMGRKSLMSFRTII
;
A
#
# COMPACT_ATOMS: atom_id res chain seq x y z
N MET A 1 -6.66 -17.17 -18.59
CA MET A 1 -5.30 -16.62 -18.79
C MET A 1 -5.17 -15.35 -17.96
N GLU A 2 -4.41 -15.37 -16.87
CA GLU A 2 -4.21 -14.17 -16.03
C GLU A 2 -3.42 -13.11 -16.81
N THR A 3 -4.03 -11.95 -17.05
CA THR A 3 -3.35 -10.85 -17.73
C THR A 3 -2.42 -10.15 -16.75
N VAL A 4 -1.10 -10.29 -16.92
CA VAL A 4 -0.11 -9.57 -16.11
C VAL A 4 -0.26 -8.05 -16.32
N PRO A 5 -0.42 -7.25 -15.25
CA PRO A 5 -0.51 -5.79 -15.35
C PRO A 5 0.70 -5.17 -16.05
N THR A 6 0.47 -4.15 -16.89
CA THR A 6 1.52 -3.51 -17.72
C THR A 6 2.71 -2.99 -16.90
N HIS A 7 2.47 -2.47 -15.70
CA HIS A 7 3.53 -1.97 -14.83
C HIS A 7 4.47 -3.07 -14.33
N LYS A 8 3.96 -4.30 -14.13
CA LYS A 8 4.79 -5.46 -13.76
C LYS A 8 5.65 -5.91 -14.95
N LYS A 9 5.10 -5.85 -16.16
CA LYS A 9 5.87 -6.13 -17.39
C LYS A 9 7.07 -5.20 -17.52
N PHE A 10 6.88 -3.89 -17.28
CA PHE A 10 8.00 -2.93 -17.33
C PHE A 10 9.06 -3.18 -16.25
N ALA A 11 8.67 -3.61 -15.05
CA ALA A 11 9.62 -3.96 -14.00
C ALA A 11 10.51 -5.14 -14.42
N ILE A 12 9.91 -6.21 -14.96
CA ILE A 12 10.64 -7.39 -15.47
C ILE A 12 11.60 -7.01 -16.60
N ILE A 13 11.14 -6.18 -17.56
CA ILE A 13 12.00 -5.68 -18.64
C ILE A 13 13.19 -4.90 -18.06
N HIS A 14 12.96 -4.10 -17.02
CA HIS A 14 14.02 -3.31 -16.40
C HIS A 14 15.07 -4.19 -15.70
N GLU A 15 14.64 -5.25 -15.01
CA GLU A 15 15.52 -6.25 -14.39
C GLU A 15 16.33 -7.02 -15.45
N MET A 16 15.70 -7.41 -16.56
CA MET A 16 16.34 -8.19 -17.63
C MET A 16 17.26 -7.35 -18.54
N ALA A 17 17.07 -6.04 -18.60
CA ALA A 17 17.88 -5.15 -19.46
C ALA A 17 19.38 -5.12 -19.10
N GLY A 18 19.78 -5.67 -17.94
CA GLY A 18 21.18 -5.83 -17.54
C GLY A 18 21.89 -7.08 -18.10
N ASN A 19 21.14 -8.07 -18.62
CA ASN A 19 21.65 -9.40 -18.96
C ASN A 19 21.94 -9.58 -20.47
N HIS A 20 22.50 -8.56 -21.12
CA HIS A 20 22.88 -8.56 -22.55
C HIS A 20 21.74 -8.56 -23.59
N ILE A 21 20.48 -8.37 -23.18
CA ILE A 21 19.33 -8.30 -24.10
C ILE A 21 18.91 -6.85 -24.33
N SER A 22 18.64 -6.49 -25.58
CA SER A 22 18.20 -5.13 -25.91
C SER A 22 16.78 -4.85 -25.38
N ILE A 23 16.54 -3.63 -24.87
CA ILE A 23 15.20 -3.19 -24.41
C ILE A 23 14.16 -3.33 -25.52
N GLN A 24 14.58 -3.15 -26.78
CA GLN A 24 13.71 -3.31 -27.94
C GLN A 24 13.16 -4.74 -28.08
N GLU A 25 14.00 -5.75 -27.89
CA GLU A 25 13.59 -7.16 -27.95
C GLU A 25 12.71 -7.52 -26.76
N LEU A 26 13.08 -7.09 -25.55
CA LEU A 26 12.28 -7.32 -24.35
C LEU A 26 10.87 -6.71 -24.46
N CYS A 27 10.76 -5.50 -25.02
CA CYS A 27 9.46 -4.87 -25.28
C CYS A 27 8.63 -5.65 -26.32
N LYS A 28 9.26 -6.18 -27.37
CA LYS A 28 8.59 -7.03 -28.37
C LYS A 28 8.06 -8.32 -27.75
N ILE A 29 8.89 -9.01 -26.96
CA ILE A 29 8.52 -10.27 -26.29
C ILE A 29 7.37 -10.05 -25.30
N ALA A 30 7.42 -8.98 -24.52
CA ALA A 30 6.38 -8.66 -23.53
C ALA A 30 5.09 -8.07 -24.15
N GLY A 31 5.10 -7.73 -25.44
CA GLY A 31 4.00 -7.08 -26.15
C GLY A 31 3.68 -5.69 -25.62
N VAL A 32 4.71 -4.88 -25.30
CA VAL A 32 4.55 -3.51 -24.78
C VAL A 32 5.26 -2.49 -25.66
N SER A 33 4.77 -1.24 -25.68
CA SER A 33 5.42 -0.17 -26.41
C SER A 33 6.70 0.31 -25.72
N ARG A 34 7.72 0.63 -26.53
CA ARG A 34 8.99 1.22 -26.06
C ARG A 34 8.77 2.57 -25.37
N SER A 35 7.89 3.40 -25.92
CA SER A 35 7.52 4.70 -25.33
C SER A 35 6.89 4.53 -23.95
N GLY A 36 6.06 3.49 -23.75
CA GLY A 36 5.50 3.15 -22.45
C GLY A 36 6.57 2.79 -21.41
N TYR A 37 7.58 2.02 -21.82
CA TYR A 37 8.72 1.68 -20.95
C TYR A 37 9.50 2.92 -20.52
N TYR A 38 9.95 3.76 -21.45
CA TYR A 38 10.72 4.97 -21.10
C TYR A 38 9.92 5.96 -20.25
N ASN A 39 8.61 6.10 -20.51
CA ASN A 39 7.73 6.89 -19.65
C ASN A 39 7.60 6.31 -18.24
N TRP A 40 7.60 4.98 -18.10
CA TRP A 40 7.67 4.33 -16.79
C TRP A 40 9.01 4.59 -16.11
N VAL A 41 10.15 4.44 -16.80
CA VAL A 41 11.49 4.73 -16.26
C VAL A 41 11.60 6.19 -15.81
N LYS A 42 11.11 7.14 -16.60
CA LYS A 42 11.12 8.57 -16.24
C LYS A 42 10.36 8.84 -14.94
N ARG A 43 9.19 8.21 -14.76
CA ARG A 43 8.39 8.32 -13.52
C ARG A 43 9.08 7.72 -12.30
N GLN A 44 9.90 6.68 -12.49
CA GLN A 44 10.71 6.11 -11.39
C GLN A 44 11.89 7.04 -11.03
N LYS A 45 12.57 7.62 -12.02
CA LYS A 45 13.72 8.50 -11.79
C LYS A 45 13.36 9.87 -11.23
N HIS A 46 12.21 10.42 -11.63
CA HIS A 46 11.75 11.74 -11.20
C HIS A 46 10.37 11.63 -10.55
N PRO A 47 10.30 11.15 -9.29
CA PRO A 47 9.06 11.12 -8.55
C PRO A 47 8.56 12.55 -8.30
N SER A 48 7.27 12.77 -8.52
CA SER A 48 6.63 14.03 -8.14
C SER A 48 6.66 14.20 -6.61
N GLN A 49 6.64 15.44 -6.13
CA GLN A 49 6.56 15.75 -4.69
C GLN A 49 5.43 14.98 -3.98
N LYS A 50 4.27 14.82 -4.63
CA LYS A 50 3.14 14.02 -4.10
C LYS A 50 3.48 12.54 -3.94
N GLN A 51 4.27 11.96 -4.86
CA GLN A 51 4.71 10.58 -4.78
C GLN A 51 5.69 10.39 -3.63
N LEU A 52 6.61 11.34 -3.45
CA LEU A 52 7.55 11.34 -2.33
C LEU A 52 6.82 11.40 -0.98
N GLU A 53 5.83 12.27 -0.85
CA GLU A 53 4.98 12.33 0.35
C GLU A 53 4.22 11.02 0.58
N ASP A 54 3.67 10.42 -0.49
CA ASP A 54 2.97 9.14 -0.40
C ASP A 54 3.90 8.01 0.06
N GLU A 55 5.14 7.96 -0.43
CA GLU A 55 6.16 7.02 0.03
C GLU A 55 6.52 7.22 1.49
N GLN A 56 6.73 8.47 1.93
CA GLN A 56 6.96 8.78 3.33
C GLN A 56 5.77 8.35 4.21
N LEU A 57 4.55 8.53 3.71
CA LEU A 57 3.33 8.12 4.41
C LEU A 57 3.18 6.59 4.45
N LYS A 58 3.55 5.88 3.37
CA LYS A 58 3.64 4.41 3.34
C LYS A 58 4.58 3.89 4.42
N LYS A 59 5.79 4.44 4.52
CA LYS A 59 6.76 4.09 5.57
C LYS A 59 6.20 4.28 6.99
N LYS A 60 5.51 5.41 7.25
CA LYS A 60 4.86 5.67 8.56
C LYS A 60 3.72 4.69 8.86
N ASN A 61 2.94 4.31 7.84
CA ASN A 61 1.89 3.30 7.97
C ASN A 61 2.47 1.92 8.30
N GLU A 62 3.55 1.52 7.64
CA GLU A 62 4.26 0.27 7.95
C GLU A 62 4.83 0.27 9.37
N GLU A 63 5.42 1.39 9.81
CA GLU A 63 5.91 1.52 11.19
C GLU A 63 4.77 1.34 12.21
N CYS A 64 3.62 1.98 11.95
CA CYS A 64 2.42 1.82 12.77
C CYS A 64 1.96 0.35 12.80
N HIS A 65 1.94 -0.30 11.64
CA HIS A 65 1.51 -1.69 11.49
C HIS A 65 2.43 -2.65 12.26
N LYS A 66 3.76 -2.50 12.14
CA LYS A 66 4.76 -3.31 12.85
C LYS A 66 4.66 -3.12 14.37
N LYS A 67 4.56 -1.87 14.85
CA LYS A 67 4.46 -1.56 16.28
C LYS A 67 3.20 -2.15 16.94
N LEU A 68 2.10 -2.22 16.19
CA LEU A 68 0.80 -2.61 16.70
C LEU A 68 0.35 -3.99 16.21
N LYS A 69 1.28 -4.80 15.66
CA LYS A 69 1.03 -6.15 15.12
C LYS A 69 -0.19 -6.23 14.20
N GLY A 70 -0.42 -5.17 13.44
CA GLY A 70 -1.54 -5.07 12.51
C GLY A 70 -2.94 -4.93 13.10
N ILE A 71 -3.10 -4.67 14.39
CA ILE A 71 -4.41 -4.48 15.02
C ILE A 71 -5.14 -3.25 14.45
N TYR A 72 -4.39 -2.22 14.04
CA TYR A 72 -4.98 -0.94 13.64
C TYR A 72 -5.34 -0.91 12.16
N GLY A 73 -6.62 -0.64 11.87
CA GLY A 73 -7.09 -0.26 10.55
C GLY A 73 -6.92 1.23 10.25
N TYR A 74 -7.16 1.62 8.99
CA TYR A 74 -6.89 2.96 8.46
C TYR A 74 -7.46 4.12 9.31
N ARG A 75 -8.63 3.94 9.93
CA ARG A 75 -9.23 4.95 10.84
C ARG A 75 -8.39 5.18 12.09
N ARG A 76 -7.90 4.10 12.72
CA ARG A 76 -7.04 4.17 13.92
C ARG A 76 -5.63 4.63 13.56
N VAL A 77 -5.12 4.22 12.40
CA VAL A 77 -3.84 4.71 11.86
C VAL A 77 -3.88 6.22 11.66
N LYS A 78 -4.97 6.80 11.16
CA LYS A 78 -5.13 8.27 11.08
C LYS A 78 -4.94 8.96 12.43
N VAL A 79 -5.59 8.44 13.48
CA VAL A 79 -5.48 9.02 14.84
C VAL A 79 -4.04 8.90 15.35
N TRP A 80 -3.41 7.75 15.12
CA TRP A 80 -2.02 7.52 15.50
C TRP A 80 -1.06 8.48 14.78
N LEU A 81 -1.21 8.65 13.47
CA LEU A 81 -0.42 9.58 12.66
C LEU A 81 -0.60 11.03 13.12
N LYS A 82 -1.83 11.43 13.43
CA LYS A 82 -2.11 12.77 13.96
C LYS A 82 -1.44 12.99 15.32
N ARG A 83 -1.49 12.00 16.22
CA ARG A 83 -0.88 12.12 17.56
C ARG A 83 0.65 12.14 17.50
N LYS A 84 1.25 11.27 16.68
CA LYS A 84 2.70 11.08 16.66
C LYS A 84 3.45 12.08 15.79
N TYR A 85 2.90 12.44 14.63
CA TYR A 85 3.57 13.31 13.65
C TYR A 85 2.84 14.64 13.43
N LYS A 86 1.75 14.91 14.15
CA LYS A 86 0.90 16.11 13.98
C LYS A 86 0.39 16.29 12.54
N LEU A 87 0.30 15.20 11.77
CA LEU A 87 -0.14 15.22 10.38
C LEU A 87 -1.66 15.15 10.29
N ASN A 88 -2.28 16.11 9.61
CA ASN A 88 -3.71 16.10 9.33
C ASN A 88 -3.96 15.57 7.91
N ILE A 89 -4.16 14.26 7.80
CA ILE A 89 -4.31 13.58 6.50
C ILE A 89 -5.72 13.01 6.37
N ASN A 90 -6.29 13.10 5.16
CA ASN A 90 -7.58 12.50 4.85
C ASN A 90 -7.51 10.95 4.99
N HIS A 91 -8.51 10.37 5.65
CA HIS A 91 -8.62 8.93 5.87
C HIS A 91 -8.65 8.14 4.56
N LYS A 92 -9.22 8.70 3.48
CA LYS A 92 -9.24 8.09 2.14
C LYS A 92 -7.83 7.90 1.57
N ARG A 93 -6.92 8.86 1.79
CA ARG A 93 -5.51 8.77 1.35
C ARG A 93 -4.81 7.61 2.06
N ILE A 94 -4.98 7.51 3.38
CA ILE A 94 -4.41 6.41 4.18
C ILE A 94 -4.97 5.06 3.73
N GLN A 95 -6.30 4.96 3.53
CA GLN A 95 -6.95 3.74 3.06
C GLN A 95 -6.42 3.29 1.70
N ARG A 96 -6.27 4.21 0.73
CA ARG A 96 -5.68 3.92 -0.58
C ARG A 96 -4.28 3.34 -0.43
N LEU A 97 -3.41 4.02 0.32
CA LEU A 97 -2.02 3.59 0.50
C LEU A 97 -1.91 2.24 1.22
N MET A 98 -2.75 1.99 2.24
CA MET A 98 -2.81 0.69 2.91
C MET A 98 -3.23 -0.42 1.93
N LYS A 99 -4.21 -0.15 1.05
CA LYS A 99 -4.65 -1.10 0.02
C LYS A 99 -3.53 -1.40 -0.98
N GLU A 100 -2.79 -0.39 -1.43
CA GLU A 100 -1.64 -0.55 -2.34
C GLU A 100 -0.53 -1.41 -1.73
N MET A 101 -0.26 -1.26 -0.43
CA MET A 101 0.74 -2.07 0.28
C MET A 101 0.21 -3.46 0.68
N GLY A 102 -1.06 -3.77 0.42
CA GLY A 102 -1.69 -5.01 0.88
C GLY A 102 -1.89 -5.10 2.40
N ILE A 103 -1.68 -4.00 3.14
CA ILE A 103 -1.81 -3.97 4.60
C ILE A 103 -3.28 -3.97 4.99
N ARG A 104 -3.68 -4.99 5.74
CA ARG A 104 -5.02 -5.11 6.32
C ARG A 104 -4.93 -5.12 7.83
N ALA A 105 -5.99 -4.62 8.47
CA ALA A 105 -6.11 -4.79 9.91
C ALA A 105 -6.37 -6.27 10.22
N VAL A 106 -5.67 -6.81 11.21
CA VAL A 106 -5.95 -8.11 11.79
C VAL A 106 -7.22 -7.95 12.61
N ILE A 107 -8.36 -8.12 11.94
CA ILE A 107 -9.66 -8.19 12.58
C ILE A 107 -9.83 -9.65 13.00
N GLY A 108 -9.74 -9.93 14.31
CA GLY A 108 -10.25 -11.19 14.84
C GLY A 108 -11.72 -11.32 14.44
N ARG A 109 -12.16 -12.51 14.01
CA ARG A 109 -13.56 -12.79 13.60
C ARG A 109 -14.53 -12.71 14.79
N ASN A 110 -14.62 -11.55 15.44
CA ASN A 110 -15.74 -11.18 16.29
C ASN A 110 -16.34 -9.92 15.66
N GLY A 111 -17.15 -10.13 14.64
CA GLY A 111 -18.03 -9.07 14.14
C GLY A 111 -19.01 -8.69 15.25
N LEU A 112 -19.16 -7.40 15.50
CA LEU A 112 -20.39 -6.63 15.29
C LEU A 112 -20.34 -5.30 16.07
N ILE A 113 -20.44 -4.21 15.30
CA ILE A 113 -21.19 -2.96 15.57
C ILE A 113 -20.87 -2.20 16.89
N MET A 114 -20.18 -1.07 16.74
CA MET A 114 -20.25 0.05 17.69
C MET A 114 -21.70 0.53 17.81
N GLY A 115 -22.36 0.28 18.95
CA GLY A 115 -23.61 0.95 19.31
C GLY A 115 -24.77 0.04 19.71
N ARG A 116 -24.68 -0.63 20.86
CA ARG A 116 -25.86 -0.91 21.69
C ARG A 116 -25.49 -0.81 23.15
N LYS A 117 -25.97 0.26 23.81
CA LYS A 117 -26.08 0.29 25.27
C LYS A 117 -27.15 -0.74 25.65
N SER A 118 -26.79 -1.73 26.45
CA SER A 118 -27.65 -2.40 27.46
C SER A 118 -26.74 -3.41 28.18
N LEU A 119 -26.32 -3.08 29.39
CA LEU A 119 -26.81 -3.72 30.62
C LEU A 119 -26.40 -5.19 30.75
N MET A 120 -25.55 -5.41 31.76
CA MET A 120 -25.57 -6.54 32.68
C MET A 120 -25.72 -7.95 32.10
N SER A 121 -24.69 -8.77 32.28
CA SER A 121 -24.81 -9.86 33.26
C SER A 121 -23.46 -10.25 33.82
N PHE A 122 -23.39 -10.25 35.15
CA PHE A 122 -22.41 -10.94 35.97
C PHE A 122 -22.36 -12.45 35.68
N ARG A 123 -21.32 -13.10 36.23
CA ARG A 123 -21.00 -14.56 36.33
C ARG A 123 -20.12 -15.10 35.19
N THR A 124 -19.05 -15.89 35.38
CA THR A 124 -18.37 -16.53 36.52
C THR A 124 -17.01 -17.08 35.98
N ILE A 125 -16.12 -17.56 36.87
CA ILE A 125 -14.87 -18.36 36.67
C ILE A 125 -13.62 -17.45 36.76
N ILE A 126 -12.80 -17.39 37.81
CA ILE A 126 -12.46 -18.24 38.98
C ILE A 126 -12.45 -17.36 40.24
#